data_AF-A0A1S2M6R5-F1
#
_entry.id   AF-A0A1S2M6R5-F1
#
_cell.length_a   1.000
_cell.length_b   1.000
_cell.length_c   1.000
_cell.angle_alpha   90.00
_cell.angle_beta   90.00
_cell.angle_gamma   90.00
#
_symmetry.space_group_name_H-M   'P 1'
#
loop_
_entity.id
_entity.type
_entity.pdbx_description
1 polymer ?
#
loop_
_entity_poly.entity_id
_entity_poly.type
_entity_poly.pdbx_seq_one_letter_code
_entity_poly.pdbx_strand_id
1 'polypeptide(L)'
;MFLIIMLILVGFFGYRFTALSAAKSNTFVSNSSVLIEEWDTGSSSLFLFKDDKEETYRIALSEKLGFLYRSRASTYVPYSDDDIKTMGGMSYRTGNEEFTLLVIESNVNEVAYIEAGRELEREKQKINQGERISFLFPYNKQIDHLNALALNEDGEELYYYGYPENKNHIDLNEDLRWHKIEQSNSK
;
A
#
# COMPACT_ATOMS: atom_id res chain seq x y z
N MET A 1 23.22 12.86 33.73
CA MET A 1 23.57 11.45 33.47
C MET A 1 22.33 10.56 33.33
N PHE A 2 21.43 10.52 34.32
CA PHE A 2 20.19 9.72 34.24
C PHE A 2 19.32 10.02 33.01
N LEU A 3 19.08 11.31 32.70
CA LEU A 3 18.32 11.71 31.51
C LEU A 3 18.96 11.23 30.19
N ILE A 4 20.29 11.26 30.10
CA ILE A 4 21.02 10.81 28.91
C ILE A 4 20.88 9.30 28.75
N ILE A 5 21.01 8.55 29.84
CA ILE A 5 20.79 7.09 29.85
C ILE A 5 19.34 6.77 29.46
N MET A 6 18.36 7.52 29.98
CA MET A 6 16.96 7.35 29.62
C MET A 6 16.71 7.62 28.12
N LEU A 7 17.26 8.69 27.56
CA LEU A 7 17.13 9.01 26.13
C LEU A 7 17.78 7.94 25.24
N ILE A 8 18.94 7.41 25.65
CA ILE A 8 19.60 6.31 24.95
C ILE A 8 18.73 5.04 24.99
N LEU A 9 18.15 4.71 26.14
CA LEU A 9 17.26 3.54 26.28
C LEU A 9 16.01 3.69 25.42
N VAL A 10 15.35 4.85 25.42
CA VAL A 10 14.20 5.15 24.55
C VAL A 10 14.57 4.92 23.08
N GLY A 11 15.73 5.42 22.65
CA GLY A 11 16.24 5.22 21.31
C GLY A 11 16.53 3.74 20.97
N PHE A 12 17.11 3.01 21.91
CA PHE A 12 17.48 1.59 21.77
C PHE A 12 16.25 0.69 21.62
N PHE A 13 15.15 0.98 22.32
CA PHE A 13 13.89 0.24 22.18
C PHE A 13 13.07 0.62 20.93
N GLY A 14 13.65 1.42 20.03
CA GLY A 14 13.02 1.80 18.76
C GLY A 14 11.94 2.87 18.89
N TYR A 15 11.87 3.56 20.04
CA TYR A 15 10.99 4.72 20.19
C TYR A 15 11.62 5.98 19.58
N ARG A 16 10.78 6.82 18.99
CA ARG A 16 11.16 8.07 18.35
C ARG A 16 10.15 9.17 18.71
N PHE A 17 10.55 10.43 18.53
CA PHE A 17 9.70 11.57 18.82
C PHE A 17 8.71 11.93 17.71
N THR A 18 8.95 11.43 16.49
CA THR A 18 8.07 11.67 15.33
C THR A 18 7.74 10.35 14.64
N ALA A 19 6.54 10.29 14.05
CA ALA A 19 6.07 9.14 13.30
C ALA A 19 7.02 8.80 12.14
N LEU A 20 7.40 9.80 11.34
CA LEU A 20 8.33 9.59 10.22
C LEU A 20 9.70 9.04 10.68
N SER A 21 10.23 9.53 11.81
CA SER A 21 11.50 9.01 12.34
C SER A 21 11.36 7.57 12.83
N ALA A 22 10.22 7.21 13.40
CA ALA A 22 9.90 5.83 13.76
C ALA A 22 9.87 4.94 12.51
N ALA A 23 9.14 5.34 11.47
CA ALA A 23 9.05 4.63 10.19
C ALA A 23 10.43 4.44 9.53
N LYS A 24 11.24 5.50 9.42
CA LYS A 24 12.60 5.42 8.87
C LYS A 24 13.56 4.56 9.69
N SER A 25 13.27 4.36 10.98
CA SER A 25 14.07 3.47 11.84
C SER A 25 13.66 2.00 11.77
N ASN A 26 12.62 1.68 10.99
CA ASN A 26 12.29 0.30 10.68
C ASN A 26 13.46 -0.37 9.93
N THR A 27 13.86 -1.56 10.36
CA THR A 27 14.99 -2.29 9.75
C THR A 27 14.79 -2.63 8.28
N PHE A 28 13.54 -2.63 7.80
CA PHE A 28 13.19 -2.88 6.41
C PHE A 28 13.16 -1.61 5.56
N VAL A 29 13.21 -0.41 6.15
CA VAL A 29 13.31 0.85 5.40
C VAL A 29 14.78 1.20 5.27
N SER A 30 15.27 1.25 4.02
CA SER A 30 16.67 1.56 3.76
C SER A 30 16.94 3.06 3.93
N ASN A 31 18.19 3.39 4.24
CA ASN A 31 18.65 4.77 4.32
C ASN A 31 18.59 5.50 2.96
N SER A 32 18.58 4.76 1.84
CA SER A 32 18.41 5.30 0.49
C SER A 32 16.95 5.59 0.13
N SER A 33 15.99 5.11 0.93
CA SER A 33 14.59 5.22 0.57
C SER A 33 14.07 6.66 0.72
N VAL A 34 13.31 7.12 -0.27
CA VAL A 34 12.71 8.46 -0.34
C VAL A 34 11.24 8.36 0.06
N LEU A 35 10.79 9.29 0.91
CA LEU A 35 9.37 9.38 1.27
C LEU A 35 8.58 9.88 0.05
N ILE A 36 7.50 9.16 -0.26
CA ILE A 36 6.61 9.44 -1.37
C ILE A 36 5.29 10.03 -0.87
N GLU A 37 4.70 9.41 0.14
CA GLU A 37 3.36 9.76 0.63
C GLU A 37 3.17 9.34 2.09
N GLU A 38 2.26 10.02 2.78
CA GLU A 38 1.91 9.80 4.17
C GLU A 38 0.39 9.81 4.36
N TRP A 39 -0.12 8.88 5.18
CA TRP A 39 -1.52 8.83 5.59
C TRP A 39 -1.62 8.76 7.12
N ASP A 40 -2.61 9.47 7.66
CA ASP A 40 -2.94 9.45 9.09
C ASP A 40 -4.25 8.66 9.30
N THR A 41 -4.20 7.66 10.18
CA THR A 41 -5.35 6.84 10.58
C THR A 41 -5.94 7.28 11.94
N GLY A 42 -5.40 8.36 12.51
CA GLY A 42 -5.74 8.90 13.82
C GLY A 42 -4.86 8.33 14.95
N SER A 43 -4.74 7.01 15.04
CA SER A 43 -3.88 6.34 16.03
C SER A 43 -2.49 5.99 15.50
N SER A 44 -2.34 5.93 14.18
CA SER A 44 -1.10 5.58 13.50
C SER A 44 -0.86 6.45 12.27
N SER A 45 0.37 6.40 11.76
CA SER A 45 0.74 7.03 10.51
C SER A 45 1.41 6.01 9.59
N LEU A 46 0.99 6.00 8.33
CA LEU A 46 1.49 5.14 7.26
C LEU A 46 2.38 5.98 6.35
N PHE A 47 3.50 5.42 5.92
CA PHE A 47 4.45 6.10 5.05
C PHE A 47 4.81 5.21 3.88
N LEU A 48 4.59 5.68 2.65
CA LEU A 48 5.09 5.03 1.44
C LEU A 48 6.49 5.55 1.14
N PHE A 49 7.44 4.62 1.06
CA PHE A 49 8.81 4.88 0.66
C PHE A 49 9.10 4.22 -0.68
N LYS A 50 9.94 4.87 -1.48
CA LYS A 50 10.50 4.37 -2.73
C LYS A 50 11.98 4.15 -2.56
N ASP A 51 12.50 3.01 -3.00
CA ASP A 51 13.93 2.74 -3.03
C ASP A 51 14.35 2.30 -4.44
N ASP A 52 15.00 3.22 -5.15
CA ASP A 52 15.49 2.98 -6.52
C ASP A 52 16.70 2.04 -6.59
N LYS A 53 17.40 1.83 -5.47
CA LYS A 53 18.55 0.92 -5.44
C LYS A 53 18.10 -0.53 -5.26
N GLU A 54 17.11 -0.74 -4.41
CA GLU A 54 16.54 -2.06 -4.14
C GLU A 54 15.34 -2.36 -5.07
N GLU A 55 14.93 -1.41 -5.91
CA GLU A 55 13.77 -1.50 -6.81
C GLU A 55 12.50 -1.94 -6.08
N THR A 56 12.23 -1.29 -4.93
CA THR A 56 11.05 -1.61 -4.11
C THR A 56 10.31 -0.38 -3.63
N TYR A 57 9.00 -0.55 -3.46
CA TYR A 57 8.17 0.30 -2.63
C TYR A 57 7.93 -0.34 -1.27
N ARG A 58 7.84 0.48 -0.22
CA ARG A 58 7.62 0.00 1.15
C ARG A 58 6.64 0.88 1.89
N ILE A 59 5.64 0.27 2.50
CA ILE A 59 4.78 0.95 3.46
C ILE A 59 5.33 0.65 4.86
N ALA A 60 5.57 1.67 5.66
CA ALA A 60 5.90 1.52 7.08
C ALA A 60 4.82 2.15 7.95
N LEU A 61 4.39 1.41 8.98
CA LEU A 61 3.40 1.85 9.96
C LEU A 61 4.08 2.29 11.23
N SER A 62 3.79 3.51 11.68
CA SER A 62 4.22 4.05 12.97
C SER A 62 3.03 4.28 13.89
N GLU A 63 3.01 3.59 15.02
CA GLU A 63 2.00 3.76 16.06
C GLU A 63 2.42 4.81 17.06
N LYS A 64 1.46 5.61 17.53
CA LYS A 64 1.65 6.54 18.64
C LYS A 64 1.50 5.82 19.99
N LEU A 65 2.48 6.00 20.87
CA LEU A 65 2.52 5.47 22.23
C LEU A 65 2.81 6.62 23.20
N GLY A 66 1.74 7.26 23.68
CA GLY A 66 1.84 8.48 24.48
C GLY A 66 2.41 9.64 23.67
N PHE A 67 3.57 10.17 24.08
CA PHE A 67 4.29 11.23 23.36
C PHE A 67 5.34 10.71 22.37
N LEU A 68 5.50 9.39 22.27
CA LEU A 68 6.50 8.75 21.42
C LEU A 68 5.81 7.96 20.30
N TYR A 69 6.61 7.57 19.31
CA TYR A 69 6.20 6.77 18.18
C TYR A 69 7.10 5.55 18.06
N ARG A 70 6.56 4.45 17.53
CA ARG A 70 7.32 3.24 17.24
C ARG A 70 6.84 2.63 15.94
N SER A 71 7.79 2.21 15.09
CA SER A 71 7.45 1.42 13.90
C SER A 71 7.00 0.01 14.30
N ARG A 72 5.88 -0.43 13.73
CA ARG A 72 5.24 -1.71 14.09
C ARG A 72 5.27 -2.74 12.99
N ALA A 73 4.97 -2.30 11.79
CA ALA A 73 4.82 -3.15 10.64
C ALA A 73 5.39 -2.47 9.40
N SER A 74 5.78 -3.28 8.44
CA SER A 74 6.07 -2.81 7.10
C SER A 74 5.70 -3.87 6.09
N THR A 75 5.23 -3.43 4.93
CA THR A 75 5.05 -4.28 3.75
C THR A 75 5.97 -3.77 2.65
N TYR A 76 6.22 -4.61 1.65
CA TYR A 76 6.99 -4.22 0.48
C TYR A 76 6.33 -4.77 -0.78
N VAL A 77 6.53 -4.05 -1.88
CA VAL A 77 6.13 -4.47 -3.21
C VAL A 77 7.32 -4.17 -4.14
N PRO A 78 7.83 -5.16 -4.89
CA PRO A 78 8.88 -4.90 -5.87
C PRO A 78 8.35 -3.99 -6.97
N TYR A 79 9.25 -3.30 -7.67
CA TYR A 79 8.87 -2.61 -8.89
C TYR A 79 8.29 -3.60 -9.89
N SER A 80 7.34 -3.11 -10.67
CA SER A 80 6.75 -3.84 -11.78
C SER A 80 6.79 -2.97 -13.02
N ASP A 81 6.95 -3.63 -14.16
CA ASP A 81 6.80 -3.05 -15.49
C ASP A 81 5.35 -3.13 -15.99
N ASP A 82 4.43 -3.58 -15.15
CA ASP A 82 3.00 -3.64 -15.48
C ASP A 82 2.46 -2.23 -15.81
N ASP A 83 1.51 -2.23 -16.75
CA ASP A 83 0.74 -1.07 -17.19
C ASP A 83 0.06 -0.33 -16.02
N ILE A 84 -0.50 -1.10 -15.08
CA ILE A 84 -1.06 -0.63 -13.82
C ILE A 84 -0.27 -1.28 -12.70
N LYS A 85 0.26 -0.47 -11.79
CA LYS A 85 1.22 -0.88 -10.77
C LYS A 85 0.58 -0.77 -9.40
N THR A 86 0.64 -1.85 -8.62
CA THR A 86 0.43 -1.76 -7.18
C THR A 86 1.73 -1.26 -6.55
N MET A 87 1.72 -0.05 -6.00
CA MET A 87 2.88 0.54 -5.36
C MET A 87 2.96 0.20 -3.87
N GLY A 88 1.90 -0.34 -3.30
CA GLY A 88 1.90 -0.73 -1.90
C GLY A 88 0.54 -1.21 -1.45
N GLY A 89 0.55 -2.07 -0.44
CA GLY A 89 -0.66 -2.49 0.24
C GLY A 89 -0.37 -2.89 1.67
N MET A 90 -1.30 -2.58 2.58
CA MET A 90 -1.21 -3.00 3.98
C MET A 90 -2.61 -3.24 4.52
N SER A 91 -2.83 -4.45 5.04
CA SER A 91 -4.02 -4.80 5.84
C SER A 91 -3.57 -4.93 7.28
N TYR A 92 -4.15 -4.14 8.18
CA TYR A 92 -3.72 -4.08 9.57
C TYR A 92 -4.90 -4.20 10.53
N ARG A 93 -4.70 -4.92 11.64
CA ARG A 93 -5.67 -5.00 12.73
C ARG A 93 -4.96 -5.20 14.06
N THR A 94 -5.35 -4.37 15.02
CA THR A 94 -5.06 -4.51 16.45
C THR A 94 -6.38 -4.51 17.23
N GLY A 95 -6.31 -4.50 18.56
CA GLY A 95 -7.51 -4.37 19.40
C GLY A 95 -8.21 -3.01 19.28
N ASN A 96 -7.51 -1.97 18.80
CA ASN A 96 -8.02 -0.59 18.82
C ASN A 96 -8.04 0.08 17.43
N GLU A 97 -7.51 -0.58 16.40
CA GLU A 97 -7.35 -0.01 15.07
C GLU A 97 -7.44 -1.11 14.02
N GLU A 98 -8.15 -0.84 12.95
CA GLU A 98 -8.11 -1.64 11.73
C GLU A 98 -8.19 -0.75 10.49
N PHE A 99 -7.43 -1.12 9.47
CA PHE A 99 -7.48 -0.44 8.18
C PHE A 99 -6.92 -1.33 7.06
N THR A 100 -7.24 -0.93 5.82
CA THR A 100 -6.60 -1.46 4.62
C THR A 100 -6.19 -0.31 3.73
N LEU A 101 -4.91 -0.24 3.39
CA LEU A 101 -4.33 0.69 2.43
C LEU A 101 -4.02 -0.07 1.14
N LEU A 102 -4.40 0.50 -0.01
CA LEU A 102 -3.99 0.07 -1.34
C LEU A 102 -3.55 1.30 -2.14
N VAL A 103 -2.35 1.25 -2.71
CA VAL A 103 -1.76 2.36 -3.48
C VAL A 103 -1.45 1.90 -4.89
N ILE A 104 -1.93 2.65 -5.88
CA ILE A 104 -1.93 2.25 -7.29
C ILE A 104 -1.42 3.41 -8.14
N GLU A 105 -0.66 3.10 -9.18
CA GLU A 105 -0.29 4.01 -10.26
C GLU A 105 -0.74 3.41 -11.59
N SER A 106 -1.39 4.20 -12.45
CA SER A 106 -1.77 3.78 -13.79
C SER A 106 -0.93 4.50 -14.83
N ASN A 107 -0.31 3.75 -15.75
CA ASN A 107 0.37 4.30 -16.92
C ASN A 107 -0.44 4.10 -18.22
N VAL A 108 -1.71 3.72 -18.10
CA VAL A 108 -2.64 3.45 -19.21
C VAL A 108 -3.57 4.62 -19.44
N ASN A 109 -3.65 5.11 -20.68
CA ASN A 109 -4.51 6.24 -21.04
C ASN A 109 -5.99 5.88 -21.07
N GLU A 110 -6.33 4.64 -21.41
CA GLU A 110 -7.73 4.20 -21.45
C GLU A 110 -8.35 4.00 -20.06
N VAL A 111 -7.53 3.92 -19.00
CA VAL A 111 -8.01 3.77 -17.62
C VAL A 111 -8.35 5.15 -17.07
N ALA A 112 -9.63 5.39 -16.81
CA ALA A 112 -10.13 6.65 -16.25
C ALA A 112 -10.46 6.53 -14.76
N TYR A 113 -10.76 5.33 -14.28
CA TYR A 113 -11.14 5.10 -12.89
C TYR A 113 -10.54 3.81 -12.35
N ILE A 114 -10.26 3.83 -11.05
CA ILE A 114 -10.09 2.60 -10.27
C ILE A 114 -11.26 2.50 -9.31
N GLU A 115 -11.81 1.30 -9.18
CA GLU A 115 -12.80 0.96 -8.17
C GLU A 115 -12.22 -0.14 -7.26
N ALA A 116 -12.32 0.03 -5.95
CA ALA A 116 -11.85 -0.96 -4.99
C ALA A 116 -12.71 -0.94 -3.72
N GLY A 117 -12.81 -2.07 -3.05
CA GLY A 117 -13.48 -2.22 -1.77
C GLY A 117 -14.18 -3.56 -1.61
N ARG A 118 -14.84 -3.74 -0.46
CA ARG A 118 -15.73 -4.89 -0.25
C ARG A 118 -16.94 -4.73 -1.18
N GLU A 119 -17.60 -5.83 -1.55
CA GLU A 119 -18.68 -5.83 -2.55
C GLU A 119 -19.71 -4.70 -2.40
N LEU A 120 -20.11 -4.36 -1.17
CA LEU A 120 -21.12 -3.33 -0.87
C LEU A 120 -20.52 -1.98 -0.45
N GLU A 121 -19.20 -1.87 -0.33
CA GLU A 121 -18.45 -0.72 0.19
C GLU A 121 -17.32 -0.36 -0.79
N ARG A 122 -17.64 -0.36 -2.09
CA ARG A 122 -16.68 0.01 -3.13
C ARG A 122 -16.57 1.52 -3.25
N GLU A 123 -15.34 2.01 -3.29
CA GLU A 123 -15.01 3.39 -3.63
C GLU A 123 -14.47 3.44 -5.05
N LYS A 124 -14.90 4.46 -5.82
CA LYS A 124 -14.42 4.73 -7.17
C LYS A 124 -13.67 6.05 -7.18
N GLN A 125 -12.42 6.03 -7.61
CA GLN A 125 -11.58 7.23 -7.75
C GLN A 125 -11.18 7.42 -9.21
N LYS A 126 -11.18 8.69 -9.65
CA LYS A 126 -10.66 9.05 -10.98
C LYS A 126 -9.13 8.95 -10.96
N ILE A 127 -8.55 8.49 -12.06
CA ILE A 127 -7.10 8.42 -12.25
C ILE A 127 -6.75 8.83 -13.67
N ASN A 128 -5.63 9.53 -13.85
CA ASN A 128 -5.06 9.85 -15.15
C ASN A 128 -3.75 9.07 -15.38
N GLN A 129 -3.26 9.06 -16.62
CA GLN A 129 -1.96 8.45 -16.94
C GLN A 129 -0.82 9.08 -16.11
N GLY A 130 0.00 8.24 -15.50
CA GLY A 130 1.12 8.60 -14.63
C GLY A 130 0.69 9.08 -13.25
N GLU A 131 -0.61 9.08 -12.93
CA GLU A 131 -1.12 9.47 -11.62
C GLU A 131 -1.11 8.30 -10.65
N ARG A 132 -0.90 8.62 -9.37
CA ARG A 132 -1.05 7.71 -8.25
C ARG A 132 -2.29 8.06 -7.45
N ILE A 133 -3.03 7.04 -7.04
CA ILE A 133 -4.14 7.16 -6.10
C ILE A 133 -3.95 6.18 -4.93
N SER A 134 -4.69 6.43 -3.86
CA SER A 134 -4.70 5.56 -2.69
C SER A 134 -6.12 5.35 -2.18
N PHE A 135 -6.43 4.11 -1.79
CA PHE A 135 -7.61 3.77 -1.02
C PHE A 135 -7.22 3.45 0.41
N LEU A 136 -7.88 4.08 1.38
CA LEU A 136 -7.70 3.83 2.81
C LEU A 136 -9.04 3.49 3.44
N PHE A 137 -9.29 2.21 3.63
CA PHE A 137 -10.54 1.71 4.18
C PHE A 137 -10.47 1.49 5.70
N PRO A 138 -11.53 1.78 6.47
CA PRO A 138 -11.58 1.61 7.92
C PRO A 138 -11.94 0.16 8.33
N TYR A 139 -11.41 -0.83 7.62
CA TYR A 139 -11.59 -2.25 7.91
C TYR A 139 -10.34 -3.04 7.55
N ASN A 140 -10.13 -4.19 8.19
CA ASN A 140 -9.04 -5.11 7.85
C ASN A 140 -9.45 -6.14 6.80
N LYS A 141 -8.97 -5.99 5.56
CA LYS A 141 -9.19 -6.92 4.45
C LYS A 141 -7.90 -7.05 3.63
N GLN A 142 -7.51 -8.28 3.30
CA GLN A 142 -6.37 -8.47 2.41
C GLN A 142 -6.61 -7.77 1.07
N ILE A 143 -5.55 -7.19 0.51
CA ILE A 143 -5.64 -6.30 -0.65
C ILE A 143 -6.16 -6.99 -1.91
N ASP A 144 -5.90 -8.28 -2.06
CA ASP A 144 -6.39 -9.16 -3.13
C ASP A 144 -7.89 -9.46 -3.01
N HIS A 145 -8.50 -9.17 -1.85
CA HIS A 145 -9.94 -9.29 -1.63
C HIS A 145 -10.66 -7.94 -1.61
N LEU A 146 -10.02 -6.87 -2.08
CA LEU A 146 -10.66 -5.58 -2.33
C LEU A 146 -11.34 -5.52 -3.71
N ASN A 147 -11.36 -6.63 -4.46
CA ASN A 147 -12.02 -6.73 -5.77
C ASN A 147 -11.73 -5.54 -6.70
N ALA A 148 -10.46 -5.12 -6.75
CA ALA A 148 -10.11 -3.87 -7.41
C ALA A 148 -10.17 -4.04 -8.94
N LEU A 149 -10.77 -3.04 -9.60
CA LEU A 149 -11.01 -2.99 -11.03
C LEU A 149 -10.49 -1.67 -11.60
N ALA A 150 -9.96 -1.72 -12.82
CA ALA A 150 -9.65 -0.54 -13.61
C ALA A 150 -10.67 -0.40 -14.72
N LEU A 151 -11.28 0.78 -14.83
CA LEU A 151 -12.40 1.05 -15.71
C LEU A 151 -12.06 2.16 -16.72
N ASN A 152 -12.66 2.10 -17.90
CA ASN A 152 -12.65 3.22 -18.84
C ASN A 152 -13.68 4.31 -18.47
N GLU A 153 -13.76 5.38 -19.28
CA GLU A 153 -14.71 6.49 -19.09
C GLU A 153 -16.19 6.01 -19.16
N ASP A 154 -16.47 4.98 -19.96
CA ASP A 154 -17.81 4.39 -20.11
C ASP A 154 -18.18 3.44 -18.94
N GLY A 155 -17.23 3.15 -18.05
CA GLY A 155 -17.38 2.24 -16.92
C GLY A 155 -17.18 0.77 -17.25
N GLU A 156 -16.66 0.44 -18.43
CA GLU A 156 -16.29 -0.92 -18.80
C GLU A 156 -15.01 -1.36 -18.07
N GLU A 157 -15.00 -2.60 -17.60
CA GLU A 157 -13.87 -3.20 -16.90
C GLU A 157 -12.75 -3.56 -17.89
N LEU A 158 -11.57 -2.98 -17.68
CA LEU A 158 -10.39 -3.22 -18.51
C LEU A 158 -9.37 -4.14 -17.83
N TYR A 159 -9.22 -4.02 -16.51
CA TYR A 159 -8.30 -4.84 -15.71
C TYR A 159 -8.92 -5.20 -14.37
N TYR A 160 -8.49 -6.33 -13.80
CA TYR A 160 -8.77 -6.72 -12.42
C TYR A 160 -7.46 -6.94 -11.65
N TYR A 161 -7.47 -6.65 -10.36
CA TYR A 161 -6.36 -6.97 -9.46
C TYR A 161 -6.61 -8.28 -8.73
N GLY A 162 -5.67 -9.23 -8.84
CA GLY A 162 -5.81 -10.52 -8.18
C GLY A 162 -4.85 -11.57 -8.73
N TYR A 163 -5.20 -12.84 -8.53
CA TYR A 163 -4.52 -13.97 -9.15
C TYR A 163 -5.16 -14.29 -10.51
N PRO A 164 -4.38 -14.78 -11.50
CA PRO A 164 -4.90 -15.11 -12.81
C PRO A 164 -5.87 -16.29 -12.72
N GLU A 165 -7.07 -16.13 -13.28
CA GLU A 165 -8.12 -17.16 -13.24
C GLU A 165 -7.78 -18.42 -14.07
N ASN A 166 -6.96 -18.26 -15.11
CA ASN A 166 -6.69 -19.31 -16.12
C ASN A 166 -5.38 -20.08 -15.90
N LYS A 167 -4.81 -20.09 -14.68
CA LYS A 167 -3.59 -20.83 -14.36
C LYS A 167 -3.84 -22.03 -13.43
N ASN A 168 -3.22 -23.16 -13.76
CA ASN A 168 -3.23 -24.38 -12.95
C ASN A 168 -2.27 -24.32 -11.73
N HIS A 169 -1.30 -23.40 -11.77
CA HIS A 169 -0.34 -23.17 -10.69
C HIS A 169 -0.20 -21.66 -10.48
N ILE A 170 -0.32 -21.24 -9.21
CA ILE A 170 -0.26 -19.84 -8.78
C ILE A 170 1.05 -19.64 -8.02
N ASP A 171 1.89 -18.73 -8.48
CA ASP A 171 3.00 -18.19 -7.71
C ASP A 171 2.52 -16.98 -6.90
N LEU A 172 2.44 -17.13 -5.58
CA LEU A 172 1.91 -16.09 -4.69
C LEU A 172 2.71 -14.77 -4.74
N ASN A 173 3.95 -14.79 -5.20
CA ASN A 173 4.80 -13.59 -5.27
C ASN A 173 4.75 -12.90 -6.64
N GLU A 174 4.50 -13.65 -7.71
CA GLU A 174 4.55 -13.12 -9.08
C GLU A 174 3.15 -12.94 -9.70
N ASP A 175 2.17 -13.73 -9.26
CA ASP A 175 0.85 -13.78 -9.90
C ASP A 175 -0.17 -12.80 -9.31
N LEU A 176 0.08 -12.25 -8.11
CA LEU A 176 -0.78 -11.22 -7.53
C LEU A 176 -0.47 -9.85 -8.15
N ARG A 177 -1.24 -9.47 -9.17
CA ARG A 177 -1.04 -8.23 -9.93
C ARG A 177 -2.30 -7.81 -10.70
N TRP A 178 -2.18 -6.77 -11.51
CA TRP A 178 -3.22 -6.36 -12.44
C TRP A 178 -3.21 -7.24 -13.69
N HIS A 179 -4.36 -7.79 -14.04
CA HIS A 179 -4.56 -8.63 -15.21
C HIS A 179 -5.56 -7.97 -16.15
N LYS A 180 -5.23 -7.91 -17.44
CA LYS A 180 -6.14 -7.39 -18.45
C LYS A 180 -7.32 -8.33 -18.65
N ILE A 181 -8.52 -7.79 -18.74
CA ILE A 181 -9.72 -8.55 -19.05
C ILE A 181 -9.75 -8.75 -20.56
N GLU A 182 -9.70 -10.00 -21.01
CA GLU A 182 -9.94 -10.32 -22.42
C GLU A 182 -11.42 -10.10 -22.73
N GLN A 183 -11.74 -9.10 -23.55
CA GLN A 183 -13.09 -8.96 -24.08
C GLN A 183 -13.40 -10.21 -24.90
N SER A 184 -14.30 -11.07 -24.41
CA SER A 184 -14.79 -12.17 -25.23
C SER A 184 -15.53 -11.54 -26.41
N ASN A 185 -14.93 -11.60 -27.60
CA ASN A 185 -15.67 -11.36 -28.82
C ASN A 185 -16.79 -12.41 -28.85
N SER A 186 -18.01 -12.01 -28.48
CA SER A 186 -19.19 -12.83 -28.73
C SER A 186 -19.27 -13.05 -30.24
N LYS A 187 -18.95 -14.26 -30.69
CA LYS A 187 -19.30 -14.74 -32.01
C LYS A 187 -20.75 -15.20 -32.01
#